data_AF-A0A958IQR3-F1
#
_entry.id   AF-A0A958IQR3-F1
#
_cell.length_a   1.000
_cell.length_b   1.000
_cell.length_c   1.000
_cell.angle_alpha   90.00
_cell.angle_beta   90.00
_cell.angle_gamma   90.00
#
_symmetry.space_group_name_H-M   'P 1'
#
loop_
_entity.id
_entity.type
_entity.pdbx_description
1 polymer ?
#
loop_
_entity_poly.entity_id
_entity_poly.type
_entity_poly.pdbx_seq_one_letter_code
_entity_poly.pdbx_strand_id
1 'polypeptide(L)'
;EPNFVRLLERNFPDLRFIVGRAENANELYEKAGIFPARAIISGIPFANHWGEIGNHIIDALEHLMTPGCIFRTFQYVHAYTLPPAFKFRQRMTRVFGPCQRSRIVFRNLPPAFVLTWTR
;
A
#
# COMPACT_ATOMS: atom_id res chain seq x y z
N GLU A 1 8.51 -14.65 2.18
CA GLU A 1 8.49 -16.04 1.67
C GLU A 1 9.50 -16.10 0.50
N PRO A 2 10.67 -16.74 0.69
CA PRO A 2 11.74 -16.72 -0.31
C PRO A 2 11.47 -17.54 -1.58
N ASN A 3 10.60 -18.56 -1.51
CA ASN A 3 10.29 -19.42 -2.66
C ASN A 3 9.43 -18.68 -3.69
N PHE A 4 8.51 -17.84 -3.21
CA PHE A 4 7.65 -16.99 -4.03
C PHE A 4 8.45 -15.92 -4.74
N VAL A 5 9.43 -15.31 -4.08
CA VAL A 5 10.34 -14.35 -4.72
C VAL A 5 11.14 -15.01 -5.84
N ARG A 6 11.69 -16.21 -5.63
CA ARG A 6 12.39 -16.94 -6.71
C ARG A 6 11.49 -17.25 -7.91
N LEU A 7 10.22 -17.59 -7.65
CA LEU A 7 9.23 -17.78 -8.71
C LEU A 7 9.01 -16.49 -9.51
N LEU A 8 8.89 -15.35 -8.81
CA LEU A 8 8.68 -14.04 -9.43
C LEU A 8 9.89 -13.59 -10.23
N GLU A 9 11.10 -13.70 -9.68
CA GLU A 9 12.35 -13.36 -10.36
C GLU A 9 12.52 -14.18 -11.65
N ARG A 10 12.14 -15.46 -11.64
CA ARG A 10 12.18 -16.32 -12.82
C ARG A 10 11.18 -15.88 -13.91
N ASN A 11 9.98 -15.47 -13.50
CA ASN A 11 8.89 -15.13 -14.45
C ASN A 11 8.93 -13.66 -14.91
N PHE A 12 9.58 -12.78 -14.16
CA PHE A 12 9.64 -11.33 -14.40
C PHE A 12 11.06 -10.81 -14.18
N PRO A 13 12.03 -11.19 -15.05
CA PRO A 13 13.45 -10.91 -14.84
C PRO A 13 13.80 -9.42 -14.83
N ASP A 14 12.97 -8.57 -15.46
CA ASP A 14 13.17 -7.12 -15.49
C ASP A 14 12.64 -6.40 -14.24
N LEU A 15 11.97 -7.13 -13.33
CA LEU A 15 11.44 -6.59 -12.08
C LEU A 15 12.32 -6.97 -10.90
N ARG A 16 12.45 -6.04 -9.95
CA ARG A 16 13.18 -6.26 -8.70
C ARG A 16 12.23 -6.70 -7.60
N PHE A 17 12.53 -7.82 -6.96
CA PHE A 17 11.79 -8.35 -5.82
C PHE A 17 12.63 -8.29 -4.56
N ILE A 18 12.03 -7.83 -3.46
CA ILE A 18 12.72 -7.70 -2.17
C ILE A 18 11.87 -8.38 -1.11
N VAL A 19 12.44 -9.35 -0.41
CA VAL A 19 11.79 -9.97 0.76
C VAL A 19 11.98 -9.05 1.96
N GLY A 20 10.88 -8.59 2.55
CA GLY A 20 10.93 -7.78 3.76
C GLY A 20 9.55 -7.52 4.35
N ARG A 21 9.54 -6.84 5.50
CA ARG A 21 8.30 -6.36 6.12
C ARG A 21 7.96 -4.99 5.55
N ALA A 22 6.66 -4.74 5.33
CA ALA A 22 6.19 -3.46 4.83
C ALA A 22 6.46 -2.29 5.79
N GLU A 23 6.57 -2.57 7.09
CA GLU A 23 6.96 -1.60 8.13
C GLU A 23 8.38 -1.07 7.93
N ASN A 24 9.25 -1.84 7.26
CA ASN A 24 10.64 -1.46 6.99
C ASN A 24 10.82 -0.98 5.54
N ALA A 25 9.73 -0.58 4.88
CA ALA A 25 9.76 -0.20 3.47
C ALA A 25 10.72 0.96 3.20
N ASN A 26 10.89 1.90 4.13
CA ASN A 26 11.85 2.99 4.05
C ASN A 26 13.29 2.48 3.89
N GLU A 27 13.75 1.59 4.77
CA GLU A 27 15.11 1.04 4.70
C GLU A 27 15.33 0.21 3.44
N LEU A 28 14.32 -0.58 3.05
CA LEU A 28 14.40 -1.43 1.86
C LEU A 28 14.48 -0.57 0.59
N TYR A 29 13.74 0.53 0.56
CA TYR A 29 13.74 1.49 -0.53
C TYR A 29 15.07 2.26 -0.63
N GLU A 30 15.66 2.65 0.51
CA GLU A 30 17.01 3.20 0.60
C GLU A 30 18.09 2.25 0.12
N LYS A 31 18.12 1.03 0.65
CA LYS A 31 19.06 -0.01 0.21
C LYS A 31 18.88 -0.37 -1.27
N ALA A 32 17.66 -0.21 -1.80
CA ALA A 32 17.40 -0.44 -3.21
C ALA A 32 17.92 0.68 -4.12
N GLY A 33 18.01 1.93 -3.65
CA GLY A 33 18.50 3.05 -4.44
C GLY A 33 17.56 3.46 -5.59
N ILE A 34 16.27 3.14 -5.49
CA ILE A 34 15.29 3.29 -6.59
C ILE A 34 14.43 4.55 -6.47
N PHE A 35 15.08 5.69 -6.26
CA PHE A 35 14.44 6.98 -5.99
C PHE A 35 14.23 7.85 -7.24
N PRO A 36 13.22 8.75 -7.26
CA PRO A 36 12.03 8.79 -6.39
C PRO A 36 10.88 7.92 -6.94
N ALA A 37 10.01 7.42 -6.05
CA ALA A 37 8.85 6.63 -6.40
C ALA A 37 7.74 7.55 -6.91
N ARG A 38 7.32 7.34 -8.17
CA ARG A 38 6.16 8.06 -8.72
C ARG A 38 4.82 7.50 -8.23
N ALA A 39 4.79 6.19 -7.97
CA ALA A 39 3.58 5.51 -7.53
C ALA A 39 3.93 4.35 -6.59
N ILE A 40 3.07 4.15 -5.59
CA ILE A 40 3.12 3.03 -4.65
C ILE A 40 1.78 2.32 -4.73
N ILE A 41 1.80 1.01 -4.96
CA ILE A 41 0.61 0.17 -5.03
C ILE A 41 0.71 -0.86 -3.90
N SER A 42 -0.27 -0.87 -3.00
CA SER A 42 -0.31 -1.81 -1.88
C SER A 42 -1.49 -2.76 -1.98
N GLY A 43 -1.18 -4.06 -1.97
CA GLY A 43 -2.15 -5.14 -1.84
C GLY A 43 -2.42 -5.57 -0.38
N ILE A 44 -1.87 -4.86 0.61
CA ILE A 44 -2.03 -5.22 2.02
C ILE A 44 -3.48 -4.94 2.45
N PRO A 45 -4.19 -5.91 3.04
CA PRO A 45 -5.54 -5.69 3.52
C PRO A 45 -5.49 -4.94 4.86
N PHE A 46 -5.34 -3.60 4.83
CA PHE A 46 -5.30 -2.75 6.03
C PHE A 46 -6.54 -2.84 6.91
N ALA A 47 -7.67 -3.34 6.38
CA ALA A 47 -8.86 -3.65 7.15
C ALA A 47 -8.65 -4.81 8.15
N ASN A 48 -7.69 -5.72 7.88
CA ASN A 48 -7.39 -6.87 8.74
C ASN A 48 -6.17 -6.62 9.64
N HIS A 49 -5.29 -5.68 9.26
CA HIS A 49 -4.01 -5.44 9.91
C HIS A 49 -3.93 -4.08 10.60
N TRP A 50 -5.06 -3.56 11.10
CA TRP A 50 -5.05 -2.30 11.84
C TRP A 50 -4.57 -2.50 13.28
N GLY A 51 -3.63 -1.66 13.72
CA GLY A 51 -2.92 -1.75 15.00
C GLY A 51 -1.56 -1.07 14.88
N GLU A 52 -0.58 -1.49 15.67
CA GLU A 52 0.79 -0.97 15.61
C GLU A 52 1.41 -1.15 14.21
N ILE A 53 1.24 -2.34 13.61
CA ILE A 53 1.77 -2.67 12.28
C ILE A 53 1.22 -1.70 11.21
N GLY A 54 -0.09 -1.41 11.26
CA GLY A 54 -0.72 -0.48 10.31
C GLY A 54 -0.15 0.94 10.44
N ASN A 55 0.13 1.39 11.66
CA ASN A 55 0.76 2.70 11.89
C ASN A 55 2.19 2.72 11.37
N HIS A 56 3.01 1.71 11.69
CA HIS A 56 4.39 1.63 11.21
C HIS A 56 4.48 1.59 9.68
N ILE A 57 3.55 0.91 9.00
CA ILE A 57 3.50 0.94 7.53
C ILE A 57 3.21 2.36 7.02
N ILE A 58 2.30 3.09 7.65
CA ILE A 58 2.00 4.48 7.25
C ILE A 58 3.19 5.39 7.51
N ASP A 59 3.86 5.23 8.66
CA ASP A 59 5.05 6.01 9.00
C ASP A 59 6.19 5.75 7.98
N ALA A 60 6.36 4.50 7.54
CA ALA A 60 7.28 4.17 6.45
C ALA A 60 6.88 4.87 5.12
N LEU A 61 5.58 4.91 4.78
CA LEU A 61 5.11 5.60 3.58
C LEU A 61 5.43 7.09 3.56
N GLU A 62 5.53 7.75 4.72
CA GLU A 62 5.92 9.16 4.81
C GLU A 62 7.32 9.42 4.24
N HIS A 63 8.21 8.42 4.22
CA HIS A 63 9.55 8.58 3.63
C HIS A 63 9.55 8.24 2.13
N LEU A 64 8.67 7.33 1.71
CA LEU A 64 8.59 6.90 0.31
C LEU A 64 7.82 7.89 -0.57
N MET A 65 6.76 8.51 -0.03
CA MET A 65 5.91 9.42 -0.79
C MET A 65 6.57 10.80 -0.87
N THR A 66 7.34 11.09 -1.91
CA THR A 66 7.81 12.46 -2.19
C THR A 66 6.68 13.29 -2.85
N PRO A 67 6.80 14.64 -2.97
CA PRO A 67 5.80 15.45 -3.67
C PRO A 67 5.51 14.92 -5.07
N GLY A 68 4.24 14.78 -5.43
CA GLY A 68 3.75 14.18 -6.67
C GLY A 68 3.63 12.66 -6.65
N CYS A 69 4.02 11.97 -5.57
CA CYS A 69 3.87 10.53 -5.43
C CYS A 69 2.40 10.15 -5.20
N ILE A 70 1.95 9.07 -5.85
CA ILE A 70 0.60 8.55 -5.72
C ILE A 70 0.64 7.22 -4.96
N PHE A 71 -0.13 7.13 -3.87
CA PHE A 71 -0.36 5.87 -3.18
C PHE A 71 -1.74 5.30 -3.55
N ARG A 72 -1.80 4.01 -3.90
CA ARG A 72 -3.03 3.28 -4.18
C ARG A 72 -3.12 1.98 -3.42
N THR A 73 -4.32 1.72 -2.91
CA THR A 73 -4.70 0.41 -2.36
C THR A 73 -6.16 0.13 -2.67
N PHE A 74 -6.66 -1.03 -2.28
CA PHE A 74 -8.05 -1.39 -2.43
C PHE A 74 -8.68 -1.73 -1.07
N GLN A 75 -9.99 -1.54 -0.98
CA GLN A 75 -10.77 -2.02 0.15
C GLN A 75 -12.04 -2.66 -0.37
N TYR A 76 -12.33 -3.87 0.12
CA TYR A 76 -13.56 -4.56 -0.22
C TYR A 76 -14.78 -3.79 0.29
N VAL A 77 -15.86 -3.80 -0.49
CA VAL A 77 -17.10 -3.08 -0.18
C VAL A 77 -17.67 -3.54 1.16
N HIS A 78 -17.69 -4.85 1.42
CA HIS A 78 -18.20 -5.43 2.67
C HIS A 78 -17.35 -5.06 3.90
N ALA A 79 -16.06 -4.76 3.72
CA ALA A 79 -15.13 -4.42 4.79
C ALA A 79 -14.95 -2.90 4.95
N TYR A 80 -15.53 -2.09 4.07
CA TYR A 80 -15.23 -0.66 3.96
C TYR A 80 -15.59 0.14 5.23
N THR A 81 -16.67 -0.23 5.92
CA THR A 81 -17.13 0.46 7.14
C THR A 81 -16.54 -0.10 8.43
N LEU A 82 -15.74 -1.18 8.35
CA LEU A 82 -15.15 -1.77 9.55
C LEU A 82 -14.24 -0.77 10.26
N PRO A 83 -14.22 -0.75 11.62
CA PRO A 83 -13.42 0.21 12.37
C PRO A 83 -11.94 0.23 11.99
N PRO A 84 -11.26 -0.92 11.78
CA PRO A 84 -9.90 -0.96 11.20
C PRO A 84 -9.75 -0.19 9.88
N ALA A 85 -10.65 -0.43 8.92
CA ALA A 85 -10.61 0.19 7.61
C ALA A 85 -10.85 1.70 7.69
N PHE A 86 -11.77 2.12 8.57
CA PHE A 86 -12.04 3.52 8.85
C PHE A 86 -10.83 4.24 9.47
N LYS A 87 -10.23 3.65 10.51
CA LYS A 87 -9.06 4.23 11.19
C LYS A 87 -7.86 4.35 10.24
N PHE A 88 -7.64 3.37 9.37
CA PHE A 88 -6.66 3.45 8.28
C PHE A 88 -6.89 4.66 7.39
N ARG A 89 -8.10 4.81 6.84
CA ARG A 89 -8.42 5.96 5.98
C ARG A 89 -8.26 7.29 6.72
N GLN A 90 -8.63 7.34 8.00
CA GLN A 90 -8.49 8.55 8.81
C GLN A 90 -7.00 8.92 9.00
N ARG A 91 -6.14 7.95 9.34
CA ARG A 91 -4.69 8.18 9.49
C ARG A 91 -4.06 8.61 8.17
N MET A 92 -4.30 7.87 7.08
CA MET A 92 -3.83 8.25 5.74
C MET A 92 -4.28 9.66 5.36
N THR A 93 -5.53 10.03 5.68
CA THR A 93 -6.06 11.36 5.35
C THR A 93 -5.40 12.48 6.16
N ARG A 94 -5.04 12.22 7.41
CA ARG A 94 -4.31 13.19 8.25
C ARG A 94 -2.89 13.43 7.72
N VAL A 95 -2.24 12.40 7.19
CA VAL A 95 -0.83 12.46 6.77
C VAL A 95 -0.70 12.96 5.33
N PHE A 96 -1.53 12.45 4.41
CA PHE A 96 -1.41 12.67 2.96
C PHE A 96 -2.58 13.44 2.35
N GLY A 97 -3.48 14.00 3.16
CA GLY A 97 -4.63 14.75 2.67
C GLY A 97 -5.78 13.86 2.16
N PRO A 98 -6.78 14.43 1.47
CA PRO A 98 -8.04 13.75 1.18
C PRO A 98 -7.87 12.50 0.32
N CYS A 99 -8.58 11.44 0.69
CA CYS A 99 -8.67 10.22 -0.11
C CYS A 99 -9.60 10.42 -1.31
N GLN A 100 -9.13 10.06 -2.51
CA GLN A 100 -9.99 9.84 -3.66
C GLN A 100 -10.42 8.38 -3.72
N ARG A 101 -11.71 8.14 -3.90
CA ARG A 101 -12.30 6.81 -4.01
C ARG A 101 -12.87 6.59 -5.40
N SER A 102 -12.56 5.46 -6.02
CA SER A 102 -13.12 5.06 -7.31
C SER A 102 -14.60 4.67 -7.21
N ARG A 103 -15.24 4.44 -8.37
CA ARG A 103 -16.47 3.64 -8.44
C ARG A 103 -16.18 2.21 -7.96
N ILE A 104 -17.21 1.49 -7.54
CA ILE A 104 -17.10 0.07 -7.17
C ILE A 104 -16.65 -0.74 -8.39
N VAL A 105 -15.63 -1.57 -8.21
CA VAL A 105 -15.15 -2.52 -9.21
C VAL A 105 -15.85 -3.86 -8.98
N PHE A 106 -17.00 -4.03 -9.62
CA PHE A 106 -17.81 -5.26 -9.51
C PHE A 106 -17.15 -6.49 -10.14
N ARG A 107 -16.23 -6.29 -11.09
CA ARG A 107 -15.45 -7.38 -11.70
C ARG A 107 -14.42 -7.99 -10.76
N ASN A 108 -14.13 -7.32 -9.64
CA ASN A 108 -13.35 -7.91 -8.55
C ASN A 108 -14.30 -8.73 -7.68
N LEU A 109 -13.97 -9.99 -7.40
CA LEU A 109 -14.75 -10.81 -6.48
C LEU A 109 -13.91 -11.08 -5.23
N PRO A 110 -14.27 -10.54 -4.04
CA PRO A 110 -15.45 -9.70 -3.77
C PRO A 110 -15.30 -8.25 -4.27
N PRO A 111 -16.41 -7.51 -4.53
CA PRO A 111 -16.34 -6.14 -5.04
C PRO A 111 -15.50 -5.22 -4.15
N ALA A 112 -14.74 -4.32 -4.77
CA ALA A 112 -13.81 -3.42 -4.07
C ALA A 112 -13.85 -1.99 -4.61
N PHE A 113 -13.43 -1.06 -3.75
CA PHE A 113 -13.04 0.30 -4.12
C PHE A 113 -11.53 0.36 -4.31
N VAL A 114 -11.07 1.21 -5.23
CA VAL A 114 -9.69 1.70 -5.24
C VAL A 114 -9.65 3.02 -4.48
N LEU A 115 -8.69 3.12 -3.55
CA LEU A 115 -8.43 4.31 -2.75
C LEU A 115 -7.10 4.91 -3.18
N THR A 116 -7.08 6.23 -3.39
CA THR A 116 -5.92 6.98 -3.87
C THR A 116 -5.63 8.15 -2.94
N TRP A 117 -4.35 8.34 -2.61
CA TRP A 117 -3.81 9.53 -1.96
C TRP A 117 -2.66 10.08 -2.79
N THR A 118 -2.50 11.40 -2.78
CA THR A 118 -1.44 12.10 -3.52
C THR A 118 -0.76 13.06 -2.57
N ARG A 119 0.57 13.00 -2.51
CA ARG A 119 1.37 13.96 -1.73
C ARG A 119 1.80 15.15 -2.58
#